data_AF-A0A257GYN5-F1
#
_entry.id   AF-A0A257GYN5-F1
#
_cell.length_a   1.000
_cell.length_b   1.000
_cell.length_c   1.000
_cell.angle_alpha   90.00
_cell.angle_beta   90.00
_cell.angle_gamma   90.00
#
_symmetry.space_group_name_H-M   'P 1'
#
loop_
_entity.id
_entity.type
_entity.pdbx_description
1 polymer ?
#
loop_
_entity_poly.entity_id
_entity_poly.type
_entity_poly.pdbx_seq_one_letter_code
_entity_poly.pdbx_strand_id
1 'polypeptide(L)' 'MRADQLLVVRGLASTRSQAQRLIADGVQWRKGEEWKRVVKNGDEVPDDAPLELLDASEAR' A
#
# COMPACT_ATOMS: atom_id res chain seq x y z
N MET A 1 8.47 1.73 -6.57
CA MET A 1 8.18 2.99 -5.84
C MET A 1 8.00 2.75 -4.34
N ARG A 2 8.08 3.79 -3.48
CA ARG A 2 7.74 3.69 -2.05
C ARG A 2 6.25 3.37 -1.86
N ALA A 3 5.92 2.44 -0.96
CA ALA A 3 4.56 1.99 -0.72
C ALA A 3 3.57 3.14 -0.43
N ASP A 4 3.94 4.08 0.44
CA ASP A 4 3.07 5.21 0.80
C ASP A 4 2.80 6.16 -0.38
N GLN A 5 3.76 6.29 -1.30
CA GLN A 5 3.57 7.04 -2.55
C GLN A 5 2.73 6.25 -3.56
N LEU A 6 2.94 4.94 -3.66
CA LEU A 6 2.20 4.06 -4.56
C LEU A 6 0.70 4.05 -4.26
N LEU A 7 0.33 4.00 -2.97
CA LEU A 7 -1.07 4.11 -2.56
C LEU A 7 -1.70 5.43 -3.00
N VAL A 8 -0.96 6.54 -2.94
CA VAL A 8 -1.46 7.85 -3.36
C VAL A 8 -1.60 7.94 -4.88
N VAL A 9 -0.57 7.53 -5.61
CA VAL A 9 -0.55 7.57 -7.08
C VAL A 9 -1.66 6.70 -7.68
N ARG A 10 -1.98 5.57 -7.04
CA ARG A 10 -3.06 4.68 -7.46
C ARG A 10 -4.45 5.06 -6.93
N GLY A 11 -4.56 6.16 -6.17
CA GLY A 11 -5.83 6.65 -5.64
C GLY A 11 -6.41 5.83 -4.47
N LEU A 12 -5.69 4.82 -3.96
CA LEU A 12 -6.09 4.03 -2.79
C LEU A 12 -6.03 4.86 -1.49
N ALA A 13 -5.16 5.86 -1.48
CA ALA A 13 -5.14 6.94 -0.52
C ALA A 13 -5.13 8.26 -1.29
N SER A 14 -5.66 9.33 -0.71
CA SER A 14 -5.56 10.66 -1.34
C SER A 14 -4.49 11.55 -0.74
N THR A 15 -3.90 11.14 0.39
CA THR A 15 -2.76 11.84 0.99
C THR A 15 -1.75 10.83 1.48
N ARG A 16 -0.48 11.26 1.59
CA ARG A 16 0.56 10.40 2.16
C ARG A 16 0.28 10.01 3.61
N SER A 17 -0.27 10.92 4.42
CA SER A 17 -0.61 10.60 5.82
C SER A 17 -1.72 9.55 5.92
N GLN A 18 -2.70 9.56 5.01
CA GLN A 18 -3.71 8.49 4.93
C GLN A 18 -3.09 7.17 4.48
N ALA A 19 -2.21 7.20 3.47
CA ALA A 19 -1.47 6.02 3.02
C ALA A 19 -0.66 5.37 4.16
N GLN A 20 -0.05 6.18 5.03
CA GLN A 20 0.70 5.70 6.18
C GLN A 20 -0.19 5.01 7.21
N ARG A 21 -1.41 5.51 7.46
CA ARG A 21 -2.39 4.85 8.32
C ARG A 21 -2.83 3.52 7.73
N LEU A 22 -3.21 3.51 6.45
CA LEU A 22 -3.55 2.28 5.73
C LEU A 22 -2.43 1.23 5.81
N ILE A 23 -1.15 1.64 5.67
CA ILE A 23 0.00 0.73 5.82
C ILE A 23 0.10 0.19 7.26
N ALA A 24 -0.14 1.03 8.26
CA ALA A 24 -0.16 0.61 9.67
C ALA A 24 -1.31 -0.37 9.97
N ASP A 25 -2.47 -0.17 9.34
CA ASP A 25 -3.65 -1.01 9.50
C ASP A 25 -3.55 -2.31 8.67
N GLY A 26 -2.74 -2.29 7.62
CA GLY A 26 -2.28 -3.47 6.90
C GLY A 26 -2.43 -3.35 5.40
N VAL A 27 -1.31 -3.47 4.68
CA VAL A 27 -1.27 -3.52 3.21
C VAL A 27 -0.41 -4.68 2.76
N GLN A 28 -0.81 -5.36 1.70
CA GLN A 28 0.00 -6.37 1.03
C GLN A 28 0.04 -6.16 -0.48
N TRP A 29 1.09 -6.69 -1.10
CA TRP A 29 1.27 -6.65 -2.55
C TRP A 29 1.69 -8.02 -3.07
N ARG A 30 1.37 -8.30 -4.33
CA ARG A 30 1.63 -9.59 -4.95
C ARG A 30 3.04 -9.65 -5.56
N LYS A 31 3.86 -10.58 -5.07
CA LYS A 31 5.20 -10.91 -5.57
C LYS A 31 5.16 -12.29 -6.24
N GLY A 32 4.83 -12.32 -7.52
CA GLY A 32 4.58 -13.57 -8.24
C GLY A 32 3.26 -14.21 -7.79
N GLU A 33 3.33 -15.37 -7.14
CA GLU A 33 2.16 -16.07 -6.59
C GLU A 33 1.96 -15.81 -5.09
N GLU A 34 2.93 -15.15 -4.43
CA GLU A 34 2.89 -14.89 -3.00
C GLU A 34 2.40 -13.47 -2.69
N TRP A 35 1.67 -13.33 -1.58
CA TRP A 35 1.37 -12.04 -0.99
C TRP A 35 2.43 -11.64 0.02
N LYS A 36 2.98 -10.44 -0.13
CA LYS A 36 3.97 -9.86 0.78
C LYS A 36 3.37 -8.64 1.47
N ARG A 37 3.40 -8.62 2.80
CA ARG A 37 3.01 -7.44 3.57
C ARG A 37 4.00 -6.29 3.39
N VAL A 38 3.47 -5.08 3.34
CA VAL A 38 4.21 -3.84 3.53
C VAL A 38 4.48 -3.70 5.02
N VAL A 39 5.75 -3.61 5.40
CA VAL A 39 6.17 -3.53 6.81
C VAL A 39 6.46 -2.08 7.21
N LYS A 40 6.87 -1.24 6.25
CA LYS A 40 7.10 0.19 6.48
C LYS A 40 6.70 1.03 5.28
N ASN A 41 6.36 2.29 5.53
CA ASN A 41 5.93 3.28 4.52
C ASN A 41 6.88 3.39 3.32
N GLY A 42 8.18 3.24 3.57
CA GLY A 42 9.23 3.33 2.56
C GLY A 42 9.60 2.01 1.89
N ASP A 43 8.84 0.95 2.08
CA ASP A 43 9.09 -0.31 1.37
C ASP A 43 8.94 -0.11 -0.14
N GLU A 44 9.87 -0.68 -0.88
CA GLU A 44 9.85 -0.64 -2.34
C GLU A 44 8.92 -1.71 -2.86
N VAL A 45 7.89 -1.27 -3.59
CA VAL A 45 6.88 -2.10 -4.25
C VAL A 45 6.93 -1.78 -5.74
N PRO A 46 6.88 -2.79 -6.63
CA PRO A 46 6.80 -2.55 -8.07
C PRO A 46 5.56 -1.72 -8.43
N ASP A 47 5.71 -0.84 -9.40
CA ASP A 47 4.73 0.19 -9.71
C ASP A 47 3.44 -0.38 -10.33
N ASP A 48 3.49 -1.62 -10.82
CA ASP A 48 2.42 -2.42 -11.42
C ASP A 48 1.93 -3.58 -10.52
N ALA A 49 2.63 -3.87 -9.41
CA ALA A 49 2.28 -4.98 -8.52
C ALA A 49 0.86 -4.80 -7.95
N PRO A 50 -0.04 -5.80 -8.04
CA PRO A 50 -1.34 -5.75 -7.38
C PRO A 50 -1.20 -5.48 -5.89
N LEU A 51 -2.04 -4.57 -5.38
CA LEU A 51 -2.08 -4.16 -3.98
C LEU A 51 -3.43 -4.55 -3.38
N GLU A 52 -3.42 -4.89 -2.10
CA GLU A 52 -4.61 -5.16 -1.31
C GLU A 52 -4.50 -4.44 0.04
N LEU A 53 -5.57 -3.74 0.42
CA LEU A 53 -5.74 -3.16 1.74
C LEU A 53 -6.40 -4.23 2.61
N LEU A 54 -5.72 -4.64 3.69
CA LEU A 54 -6.25 -5.64 4.63
C LEU A 54 -7.31 -5.02 5.54
N ASP A 55 -7.19 -3.71 5.79
CA ASP A 55 -8.22 -2.88 6.38
C ASP A 55 -8.41 -1.64 5.49
N ALA A 56 -9.64 -1.48 4.98
CA ALA A 56 -10.02 -0.39 4.10
C ALA A 56 -10.86 0.68 4.81
N SER A 57 -10.92 0.69 6.15
CA SER A 57 -11.69 1.66 6.93
C SER A 57 -11.29 3.11 6.66
N GLU A 58 -10.02 3.33 6.31
CA GLU A 58 -9.45 4.63 5.92
C GLU A 58 -9.34 4.78 4.39
N ALA A 59 -9.89 3.86 3.59
CA ALA A 59 -9.87 3.98 2.13
C ALA A 59 -10.84 5.08 1.65
N ARG A 60 -10.58 5.63 0.46
CA ARG A 60 -11.45 6.63 -0.19
C ARG A 60 -12.16 6.07 -1.40
#